data_AF-A0A537YLF0-F1
#
_entry.id   AF-A0A537YLF0-F1
#
_cell.length_a   1.000
_cell.length_b   1.000
_cell.length_c   1.000
_cell.angle_alpha   90.00
_cell.angle_beta   90.00
_cell.angle_gamma   90.00
#
_symmetry.space_group_name_H-M   'P 1'
#
loop_
_entity.id
_entity.type
_entity.pdbx_description
1 polymer ?
#
loop_
_entity_poly.entity_id
_entity_poly.type
_entity_poly.pdbx_seq_one_letter_code
_entity_poly.pdbx_strand_id
1 'polypeptide(L)'
;MTERTLSQRQRNRALLARQLLLEPADLPIPRTVERIGGLQAQYAPSAYVGLWTRLKGFRRDALTSALERRSVVQGTLMRSTIHLVSARDYPALAAGVRAARRGSWLRAARGAADERTMAGTAQRLRNLLADGPLPRRELVRLL
;
A
#
# COMPACT_ATOMS: atom_id res chain seq x y z
N MET A 1 40.90 -3.06 8.07
CA MET A 1 39.88 -2.59 9.04
C MET A 1 38.94 -3.75 9.31
N THR A 2 38.79 -4.18 10.56
CA THR A 2 37.83 -5.22 10.92
C THR A 2 36.41 -4.66 10.81
N GLU A 3 35.54 -5.37 10.10
CA GLU A 3 34.16 -4.95 9.89
C GLU A 3 33.40 -4.98 11.23
N ARG A 4 32.71 -3.88 11.57
CA ARG A 4 31.98 -3.76 12.83
C ARG A 4 30.68 -4.57 12.77
N THR A 5 30.60 -5.62 13.58
CA THR A 5 29.36 -6.40 13.75
C THR A 5 28.38 -5.71 14.72
N LEU A 6 27.12 -5.55 14.30
CA LEU A 6 26.05 -4.98 15.15
C LEU A 6 25.42 -6.04 16.06
N SER A 7 25.23 -5.71 17.34
CA SER A 7 24.49 -6.55 18.29
C SER A 7 23.00 -6.61 17.95
N GLN A 8 22.28 -7.60 18.49
CA GLN A 8 20.82 -7.70 18.32
C GLN A 8 20.08 -6.46 18.82
N ARG A 9 20.49 -5.91 19.98
CA ARG A 9 19.91 -4.67 20.52
C ARG A 9 20.13 -3.50 19.58
N GLN A 10 21.33 -3.37 19.01
CA GLN A 10 21.65 -2.31 18.03
C GLN A 10 20.80 -2.46 16.77
N ARG A 11 20.66 -3.67 16.22
CA ARG A 11 19.79 -3.93 15.07
C ARG A 11 18.32 -3.61 15.34
N ASN A 12 17.81 -3.98 16.53
CA ASN A 12 16.45 -3.68 16.94
C ASN A 12 16.20 -2.16 17.07
N ARG A 13 17.10 -1.42 17.74
CA ARG A 13 16.97 0.04 17.85
C ARG A 13 17.08 0.71 16.49
N ALA A 14 17.98 0.26 15.61
CA ALA A 14 18.07 0.76 14.25
C ALA A 14 16.79 0.51 13.44
N LEU A 15 16.14 -0.65 13.61
CA LEU A 15 14.85 -0.94 12.99
C LEU A 15 13.75 0.01 13.49
N LEU A 16 13.61 0.16 14.81
CA LEU A 16 12.59 1.03 15.41
C LEU A 16 12.80 2.50 15.03
N ALA A 17 14.06 2.95 14.96
CA ALA A 17 14.40 4.29 14.48
C ALA A 17 13.96 4.49 13.03
N ARG A 18 14.27 3.55 12.13
CA ARG A 18 13.83 3.60 10.72
C ARG A 18 12.31 3.51 10.57
N GLN A 19 11.63 2.86 11.52
CA GLN A 19 10.18 2.74 11.57
C GLN A 19 9.48 3.92 12.27
N LEU A 20 10.23 4.93 12.73
CA LEU A 20 9.72 6.12 13.43
C LEU A 20 8.98 5.78 14.73
N LEU A 21 9.48 4.76 15.45
CA LEU A 21 8.87 4.23 16.68
C LEU A 21 9.69 4.51 17.95
N LEU A 22 10.85 5.17 17.83
CA LEU A 22 11.60 5.63 19.00
C LEU A 22 11.17 7.03 19.42
N GLU A 23 10.92 7.89 18.43
CA GLU A 23 10.47 9.26 18.62
C GLU A 23 9.46 9.59 17.51
N PRO A 24 8.36 10.28 17.84
CA PRO A 24 7.43 10.76 16.82
C PRO A 24 8.14 11.71 15.84
N ALA A 25 7.94 11.52 14.55
CA ALA A 25 8.55 12.31 13.50
C ALA A 25 7.70 13.54 13.14
N ASP A 26 8.38 14.62 12.75
CA ASP A 26 7.76 15.78 12.10
C ASP A 26 7.93 15.63 10.59
N LEU A 27 7.07 14.81 9.97
CA LEU A 27 7.13 14.47 8.55
C LEU A 27 5.75 14.50 7.91
N PRO A 28 5.63 14.89 6.63
CA PRO A 28 4.40 14.70 5.87
C PRO A 28 4.04 13.22 5.74
N ILE A 29 2.75 12.88 5.80
CA ILE A 29 2.25 11.50 5.70
C ILE A 29 2.84 10.72 4.50
N PRO A 30 2.92 11.28 3.27
CA PRO A 30 3.54 10.57 2.15
C PRO A 30 4.99 10.15 2.42
N ARG A 31 5.79 11.03 3.04
CA ARG A 31 7.19 10.73 3.41
C ARG A 31 7.27 9.69 4.51
N THR A 32 6.35 9.72 5.46
CA THR A 32 6.24 8.71 6.51
C THR A 32 5.99 7.33 5.94
N VAL A 33 4.99 7.17 5.06
CA VAL A 33 4.69 5.85 4.45
C VAL A 33 5.81 5.37 3.51
N GLU A 34 6.49 6.27 2.80
CA GLU A 34 7.71 5.93 2.03
C GLU A 34 8.81 5.37 2.96
N ARG A 35 9.07 6.07 4.08
CA ARG A 35 10.14 5.72 5.01
C ARG A 35 9.96 4.34 5.64
N ILE A 36 8.73 3.96 5.93
CA ILE A 36 8.40 2.70 6.63
C ILE A 36 8.01 1.56 5.68
N GLY A 37 7.95 1.80 4.36
CA GLY A 37 7.63 0.81 3.34
C GLY A 37 6.13 0.52 3.20
N GLY A 38 5.29 1.51 3.48
CA GLY A 38 3.83 1.41 3.47
C GLY A 38 3.23 0.93 4.80
N LEU A 39 1.92 1.09 4.93
CA LEU A 39 1.15 0.60 6.07
C LEU A 39 0.09 -0.39 5.60
N GLN A 40 0.06 -1.58 6.17
CA GLN A 40 -1.04 -2.50 5.92
C GLN A 40 -2.34 -1.92 6.50
N ALA A 41 -3.40 -1.91 5.71
CA ALA A 41 -4.68 -1.30 6.03
C ALA A 41 -5.86 -2.22 5.70
N GLN A 42 -5.69 -3.53 5.89
CA GLN A 42 -6.77 -4.51 5.75
C GLN A 42 -7.94 -4.21 6.71
N TYR A 43 -7.61 -3.76 7.92
CA TYR A 43 -8.53 -3.09 8.84
C TYR A 43 -8.21 -1.59 8.82
N ALA A 44 -9.15 -0.78 8.31
CA ALA A 44 -8.90 0.63 8.04
C ALA A 44 -8.40 1.43 9.26
N PRO A 45 -8.94 1.23 10.49
CA PRO A 45 -8.46 1.94 11.68
C PRO A 45 -6.97 1.71 12.00
N SER A 46 -6.39 0.56 11.63
CA SER A 46 -4.97 0.27 11.88
C SER A 46 -4.02 1.28 11.22
N ALA A 47 -4.38 1.82 10.06
CA ALA A 47 -3.56 2.83 9.39
C ALA A 47 -3.49 4.14 10.18
N TYR A 48 -4.63 4.56 10.77
CA TYR A 48 -4.69 5.76 11.59
C TYR A 48 -3.87 5.62 12.87
N VAL A 49 -3.99 4.48 13.56
CA VAL A 49 -3.18 4.18 14.76
C VAL A 49 -1.69 4.07 14.39
N GLY A 50 -1.38 3.47 13.25
CA GLY A 50 -0.01 3.34 12.74
C GLY A 50 0.66 4.68 12.47
N LEU A 51 -0.07 5.67 11.94
CA LEU A 51 0.44 7.03 11.76
C LEU A 51 0.46 7.83 13.06
N TRP A 52 -0.57 7.72 13.90
CA TRP A 52 -0.64 8.38 15.20
C TRP A 52 0.55 8.04 16.10
N THR A 53 0.99 6.77 16.10
CA THR A 53 2.15 6.32 16.87
C THR A 53 3.50 6.80 16.33
N ARG A 54 3.54 7.34 15.10
CA ARG A 54 4.79 7.70 14.39
C ARG A 54 4.95 9.20 14.12
N LEU A 55 3.88 9.98 14.19
CA LEU A 55 3.86 11.37 13.75
C LEU A 55 3.48 12.32 14.89
N LYS A 56 4.23 13.41 15.01
CA LYS A 56 3.86 14.53 15.89
C LYS A 56 2.58 15.18 15.39
N GLY A 57 1.63 15.44 16.29
CA GLY A 57 0.40 16.19 15.98
C GLY A 57 -0.53 15.52 14.95
N PHE A 58 -0.42 14.21 14.73
CA PHE A 58 -1.26 13.52 13.75
C PHE A 58 -2.75 13.68 14.07
N ARG A 59 -3.51 14.12 13.06
CA ARG A 59 -4.97 14.18 13.09
C ARG A 59 -5.56 13.13 12.15
N ARG A 60 -6.66 12.52 12.56
CA ARG A 60 -7.40 11.54 11.75
C ARG A 60 -7.71 12.08 10.35
N ASP A 61 -8.25 13.31 10.27
CA ASP A 61 -8.64 13.95 9.01
C ASP A 61 -7.47 14.12 8.04
N ALA A 62 -6.24 14.24 8.56
CA ALA A 62 -5.05 14.41 7.72
C ALA A 62 -4.80 13.21 6.81
N LEU A 63 -5.06 11.98 7.28
CA LEU A 63 -4.96 10.79 6.44
C LEU A 63 -6.09 10.73 5.41
N THR A 64 -7.33 11.05 5.82
CA THR A 64 -8.48 11.11 4.90
C THR A 64 -8.20 12.10 3.78
N SER A 65 -7.77 13.32 4.10
CA SER A 65 -7.44 14.31 3.09
C SER A 65 -6.23 13.92 2.23
N ALA A 66 -5.27 13.17 2.77
CA ALA A 66 -4.15 12.66 1.98
C ALA A 66 -4.58 11.63 0.93
N LEU A 67 -5.58 10.80 1.24
CA LEU A 67 -6.21 9.86 0.31
C LEU A 67 -7.05 10.58 -0.74
N GLU A 68 -7.88 11.55 -0.32
CA GLU A 68 -8.72 12.35 -1.23
C GLU A 68 -7.90 13.15 -2.24
N ARG A 69 -6.80 13.78 -1.79
CA ARG A 69 -5.84 14.47 -2.65
C ARG A 69 -4.89 13.54 -3.41
N ARG A 70 -5.08 12.21 -3.29
CA ARG A 70 -4.29 11.19 -3.99
C ARG A 70 -2.77 11.25 -3.71
N SER A 71 -2.37 11.85 -2.58
CA SER A 71 -0.97 11.86 -2.13
C SER A 71 -0.57 10.54 -1.45
N VAL A 72 -1.58 9.82 -0.95
CA VAL A 72 -1.50 8.44 -0.46
C VAL A 72 -2.47 7.60 -1.28
N VAL A 73 -2.06 6.40 -1.65
CA VAL A 73 -2.84 5.46 -2.46
C VAL A 73 -3.09 4.20 -1.66
N GLN A 74 -4.35 3.75 -1.67
CA GLN A 74 -4.74 2.44 -1.17
C GLN A 74 -4.70 1.40 -2.30
N GLY A 75 -4.05 0.27 -2.08
CA GLY A 75 -4.06 -0.81 -3.05
C GLY A 75 -3.71 -2.18 -2.47
N THR A 76 -4.07 -3.23 -3.21
CA THR A 76 -3.65 -4.61 -2.90
C THR A 76 -2.21 -4.80 -3.38
N LEU A 77 -1.27 -4.79 -2.42
CA LEU A 77 0.18 -4.75 -2.68
C LEU A 77 0.88 -5.98 -2.08
N MET A 78 1.88 -5.77 -1.20
CA MET A 78 2.72 -6.82 -0.64
C MET A 78 1.89 -7.92 0.00
N ARG A 79 2.24 -9.19 -0.28
CA ARG A 79 1.53 -10.39 0.21
C ARG A 79 0.03 -10.40 -0.14
N SER A 80 -0.38 -9.69 -1.19
CA SER A 80 -1.77 -9.57 -1.64
C SER A 80 -2.74 -8.98 -0.59
N THR A 81 -2.25 -8.16 0.35
CA THR A 81 -3.11 -7.44 1.31
C THR A 81 -3.21 -5.96 0.99
N ILE A 82 -4.23 -5.30 1.54
CA ILE A 82 -4.45 -3.86 1.36
C ILE A 82 -3.37 -3.07 2.10
N HIS A 83 -2.71 -2.15 1.41
CA HIS A 83 -1.71 -1.24 1.96
C HIS A 83 -1.99 0.20 1.54
N LEU A 84 -1.58 1.15 2.40
CA LEU A 84 -1.43 2.57 2.09
C LEU A 84 0.05 2.86 1.81
N VAL A 85 0.31 3.46 0.66
CA VAL A 85 1.65 3.87 0.19
C VAL A 85 1.57 5.26 -0.40
N SER A 86 2.70 5.94 -0.62
CA SER A 86 2.66 7.21 -1.34
C SER A 86 2.30 6.99 -2.81
N ALA A 87 1.76 8.02 -3.44
CA ALA A 87 1.53 8.00 -4.88
C ALA A 87 2.82 7.76 -5.69
N ARG A 88 3.97 8.20 -5.16
CA ARG A 88 5.29 8.02 -5.76
C ARG A 88 5.72 6.55 -5.76
N ASP A 89 5.56 5.85 -4.64
CA ASP A 89 6.05 4.46 -4.49
C ASP A 89 5.07 3.43 -5.05
N TYR A 90 3.79 3.79 -5.21
CA TYR A 90 2.75 2.88 -5.68
C TYR A 90 3.12 2.14 -6.99
N PRO A 91 3.58 2.80 -8.07
CA PRO A 91 3.85 2.11 -9.34
C PRO A 91 4.93 1.04 -9.21
N ALA A 92 6.03 1.34 -8.52
CA ALA A 92 7.13 0.41 -8.33
C ALA A 92 6.72 -0.80 -7.48
N LEU A 93 6.02 -0.56 -6.37
CA LEU A 93 5.51 -1.63 -5.50
C LEU A 93 4.48 -2.49 -6.22
N ALA A 94 3.52 -1.88 -6.93
CA ALA A 94 2.50 -2.57 -7.69
C ALA A 94 3.11 -3.46 -8.80
N ALA A 95 4.12 -2.95 -9.50
CA ALA A 95 4.86 -3.72 -10.50
C ALA A 95 5.59 -4.92 -9.87
N GLY A 96 6.31 -4.68 -8.76
CA GLY A 96 7.09 -5.71 -8.07
C GLY A 96 6.24 -6.89 -7.56
N VAL A 97 4.99 -6.65 -7.17
CA VAL A 97 4.10 -7.72 -6.66
C VAL A 97 3.14 -8.29 -7.71
N ARG A 98 3.11 -7.73 -8.92
CA ARG A 98 2.07 -8.04 -9.93
C ARG A 98 1.97 -9.53 -10.25
N ALA A 99 3.12 -10.17 -10.50
CA ALA A 99 3.17 -11.59 -10.87
C ALA A 99 2.71 -12.50 -9.70
N ALA A 100 3.24 -12.26 -8.49
CA ALA A 100 2.85 -13.01 -7.30
C ALA A 100 1.35 -12.86 -6.96
N ARG A 101 0.84 -11.62 -7.06
CA ARG A 101 -0.59 -11.32 -6.86
C ARG A 101 -1.47 -12.04 -7.88
N ARG A 102 -1.08 -12.02 -9.16
CA ARG A 102 -1.80 -12.72 -10.24
C ARG A 102 -1.82 -14.23 -10.00
N GLY A 103 -0.66 -14.82 -9.71
CA GLY A 103 -0.55 -16.25 -9.41
C GLY A 103 -1.38 -16.65 -8.18
N SER A 104 -1.41 -15.81 -7.14
CA SER A 104 -2.26 -16.03 -5.97
C SER A 104 -3.75 -16.04 -6.33
N TRP A 105 -4.19 -15.10 -7.18
CA TRP A 105 -5.58 -15.02 -7.61
C TRP A 105 -5.99 -16.22 -8.48
N LEU A 106 -5.16 -16.59 -9.47
CA LEU A 106 -5.44 -17.73 -10.35
C LEU A 106 -5.57 -19.06 -9.58
N ARG A 107 -4.79 -19.23 -8.50
CA ARG A 107 -4.92 -20.41 -7.62
C ARG A 107 -6.21 -20.42 -6.81
N ALA A 108 -6.69 -19.26 -6.38
CA ALA A 108 -7.91 -19.14 -5.59
C ALA A 108 -9.19 -19.18 -6.46
N ALA A 109 -9.12 -18.61 -7.65
CA ALA A 109 -10.23 -18.48 -8.60
C ALA A 109 -10.21 -19.57 -9.68
N ARG A 110 -9.83 -20.81 -9.31
CA ARG A 110 -9.77 -21.93 -10.27
C ARG A 110 -11.11 -22.10 -10.99
N GLY A 111 -11.08 -22.07 -12.31
CA GLY A 111 -12.28 -22.18 -13.16
C GLY A 111 -13.04 -20.88 -13.42
N ALA A 112 -12.63 -19.75 -12.82
CA ALA A 112 -13.34 -18.48 -12.99
C ALA A 112 -12.99 -17.72 -14.27
N ALA A 113 -11.71 -17.74 -14.70
CA ALA A 113 -11.25 -17.12 -15.94
C ALA A 113 -9.82 -17.58 -16.29
N ASP A 114 -9.50 -17.66 -17.59
CA ASP A 114 -8.15 -17.88 -18.08
C ASP A 114 -7.35 -16.58 -18.24
N GLU A 115 -6.08 -16.69 -18.63
CA GLU A 115 -5.17 -15.55 -18.71
C GLU A 115 -5.62 -14.51 -19.75
N ARG A 116 -6.15 -14.97 -20.89
CA ARG A 116 -6.62 -14.14 -22.00
C ARG A 116 -7.85 -13.34 -21.58
N THR A 117 -8.81 -14.00 -20.93
CA THR A 117 -10.02 -13.36 -20.41
C THR A 117 -9.67 -12.27 -19.42
N MET A 118 -8.78 -12.57 -18.45
CA MET A 118 -8.31 -11.57 -17.50
C MET A 118 -7.66 -10.34 -18.18
N ALA A 119 -6.83 -10.55 -19.20
CA ALA A 119 -6.18 -9.46 -19.91
C ALA A 119 -7.20 -8.58 -20.66
N GLY A 120 -8.19 -9.20 -21.31
CA GLY A 120 -9.30 -8.51 -21.96
C GLY A 120 -10.15 -7.70 -20.98
N THR A 121 -10.53 -8.29 -19.84
CA THR A 121 -11.26 -7.59 -18.77
C THR A 121 -10.45 -6.41 -18.22
N ALA A 122 -9.15 -6.57 -18.03
CA ALA A 122 -8.28 -5.49 -17.56
C ALA A 122 -8.22 -4.31 -18.56
N GLN A 123 -8.25 -4.56 -19.87
CA GLN A 123 -8.31 -3.50 -20.87
C GLN A 123 -9.65 -2.76 -20.85
N ARG A 124 -10.78 -3.49 -20.76
CA ARG A 124 -12.11 -2.87 -20.64
C ARG A 124 -12.22 -2.03 -19.37
N LEU A 125 -11.73 -2.56 -18.24
CA LEU A 125 -11.70 -1.85 -16.97
C LEU A 125 -10.90 -0.54 -17.05
N ARG A 126 -9.78 -0.51 -17.78
CA ARG A 126 -9.02 0.74 -17.99
C ARG A 126 -9.85 1.79 -18.73
N ASN A 127 -10.58 1.38 -19.77
CA ASN A 127 -11.42 2.30 -20.55
C ASN A 127 -12.59 2.82 -19.70
N LEU A 128 -13.25 1.96 -18.91
CA LEU A 128 -14.35 2.34 -18.02
C LEU A 128 -13.94 3.32 -16.92
N LEU A 129 -12.67 3.30 -16.52
CA LEU A 129 -12.13 4.16 -15.47
C LEU A 129 -11.41 5.41 -16.01
N ALA A 130 -11.45 5.66 -17.33
CA ALA A 130 -10.73 6.77 -17.96
C ALA A 130 -11.21 8.14 -17.43
N ASP A 131 -12.52 8.28 -17.23
CA ASP A 131 -13.14 9.54 -16.78
C ASP A 131 -13.28 9.65 -15.25
N GLY A 132 -12.93 8.60 -14.50
CA GLY A 132 -12.97 8.61 -13.04
C GLY A 132 -13.29 7.27 -12.39
N PRO A 133 -13.37 7.24 -11.05
CA PRO A 133 -13.69 6.03 -10.30
C PRO A 133 -15.17 5.66 -10.44
N LEU A 134 -15.45 4.36 -10.55
CA LEU A 134 -16.80 3.81 -10.52
C LEU A 134 -17.00 2.89 -9.32
N PRO A 135 -18.22 2.82 -8.73
CA PRO A 135 -18.55 1.85 -7.71
C PRO A 135 -18.33 0.42 -8.21
N ARG A 136 -17.82 -0.48 -7.34
CA ARG A 136 -17.59 -1.89 -7.70
C ARG A 136 -18.83 -2.57 -8.30
N ARG A 137 -20.02 -2.29 -7.76
CA ARG A 137 -21.30 -2.85 -8.26
C ARG A 137 -21.58 -2.49 -9.72
N GLU A 138 -21.13 -1.32 -10.16
CA GLU A 138 -21.32 -0.82 -11.51
C GLU A 138 -20.26 -1.41 -12.44
N LEU A 139 -19.01 -1.47 -11.99
CA LEU A 139 -17.94 -2.16 -12.72
C LEU A 139 -18.29 -3.63 -13.01
N VAL A 140 -18.86 -4.34 -12.04
CA VAL A 140 -19.29 -5.74 -12.23
C VAL A 140 -20.45 -5.86 -13.22
N ARG A 141 -21.29 -4.84 -13.37
CA ARG A 141 -22.39 -4.84 -14.35
C ARG A 141 -21.90 -4.56 -15.77
N LEU A 142 -20.84 -3.77 -15.92
CA LEU A 142 -20.30 -3.30 -17.20
C LEU A 142 -19.22 -4.23 -17.80
N LEU A 143 -18.72 -5.19 -17.01
CA LEU A 143 -17.67 -6.15 -17.39
C LEU A 143 -18.23 -7.54 -17.66
#